data_AF-A0A6B3HWY4-F1
#
_entry.id   AF-A0A6B3HWY4-F1
#
_cell.length_a   1.000
_cell.length_b   1.000
_cell.length_c   1.000
_cell.angle_alpha   90.00
_cell.angle_beta   90.00
_cell.angle_gamma   90.00
#
_symmetry.space_group_name_H-M   'P 1'
#
loop_
_entity.id
_entity.type
_entity.pdbx_description
1 polymer ?
#
loop_
_entity_poly.entity_id
_entity_poly.type
_entity_poly.pdbx_seq_one_letter_code
_entity_poly.pdbx_strand_id
1 'polypeptide(L)'
;MIAADHPVVPTQSPSPADGGSKPPEDRRRVFKRRFITATIIVLLIGIPAGYLLISAGQSRRSGKDKEAEAAALGLREGWPSKMQRRIFEIPIPGNGIGVQYYETNNWKASRMYAKFRTTSAGLDRFLSGVGTGRAALEPGAVNISPRDIDITG
;
A
#
# COMPACT_ATOMS: atom_id res chain seq x y z
N MET A 1 -71.58 -54.72 1.34
CA MET A 1 -70.60 -54.67 2.45
C MET A 1 -69.44 -53.81 1.99
N ILE A 2 -69.32 -52.57 2.48
CA ILE A 2 -68.19 -51.69 2.15
C ILE A 2 -67.55 -51.31 3.48
N ALA A 3 -66.36 -51.84 3.74
CA ALA A 3 -65.50 -51.41 4.83
C ALA A 3 -64.71 -50.19 4.33
N ALA A 4 -65.02 -49.02 4.88
CA ALA A 4 -64.27 -47.80 4.64
C ALA A 4 -63.00 -47.84 5.48
N ASP A 5 -61.88 -47.75 4.78
CA ASP A 5 -60.52 -47.59 5.26
C ASP A 5 -60.41 -46.28 6.06
N HIS A 6 -60.01 -46.36 7.34
CA HIS A 6 -59.77 -45.18 8.16
C HIS A 6 -58.26 -44.89 8.18
N PRO A 7 -57.82 -43.68 7.79
CA PRO A 7 -56.41 -43.34 7.74
C PRO A 7 -55.83 -43.23 9.15
N VAL A 8 -54.71 -43.93 9.39
CA VAL A 8 -53.87 -43.76 10.58
C VAL A 8 -53.26 -42.36 10.55
N VAL A 9 -53.66 -41.53 11.50
CA VAL A 9 -53.07 -40.21 11.75
C VAL A 9 -51.75 -40.42 12.51
N PRO A 10 -50.62 -39.80 12.13
CA PRO A 10 -49.40 -39.92 12.91
C PRO A 10 -49.59 -39.27 14.29
N THR A 11 -49.29 -40.03 15.34
CA THR A 11 -49.24 -39.56 16.73
C THR A 11 -48.24 -38.40 16.84
N GLN A 12 -48.74 -37.20 17.11
CA GLN A 12 -47.89 -36.08 17.54
C GLN A 12 -47.10 -36.51 18.78
N SER A 13 -45.77 -36.39 18.72
CA SER A 13 -44.92 -36.49 19.90
C SER A 13 -45.36 -35.45 20.94
N PRO A 14 -45.36 -35.77 22.25
CA PRO A 14 -45.78 -34.83 23.26
C PRO A 14 -44.88 -33.58 23.21
N SER A 15 -45.53 -32.42 23.13
CA SER A 15 -44.88 -31.12 23.34
C SER A 15 -44.21 -31.13 24.72
N PRO A 16 -42.96 -30.64 24.88
CA PRO A 16 -42.37 -30.54 26.20
C PRO A 16 -43.15 -29.48 26.96
N ALA A 17 -44.03 -29.92 27.85
CA ALA A 17 -44.67 -29.06 28.82
C ALA A 17 -43.57 -28.44 29.69
N ASP A 18 -43.59 -27.11 29.75
CA ASP A 18 -42.90 -26.30 30.74
C ASP A 18 -43.11 -26.87 32.14
N GLY A 19 -42.02 -27.23 32.81
CA GLY A 19 -42.10 -27.82 34.14
C GLY A 19 -40.76 -28.11 34.79
N GLY A 20 -39.73 -27.32 34.48
CA GLY A 20 -38.44 -27.40 35.14
C GLY A 20 -37.89 -26.00 35.33
N SER A 21 -38.26 -25.36 36.43
CA SER A 21 -37.60 -24.16 36.92
C SER A 21 -36.08 -24.38 36.91
N LYS A 22 -35.38 -23.79 35.92
CA LYS A 22 -33.91 -23.74 35.92
C LYS A 22 -33.49 -23.23 37.30
N PRO A 23 -32.58 -23.92 38.00
CA PRO A 23 -32.09 -23.44 39.29
C PRO A 23 -31.61 -22.00 39.11
N PRO A 24 -31.91 -21.08 40.05
CA PRO A 24 -31.54 -19.68 39.91
C PRO A 24 -30.06 -19.62 39.56
N GLU A 25 -29.76 -19.09 38.38
CA GLU A 25 -28.41 -19.06 37.86
C GLU A 25 -27.55 -18.34 38.91
N ASP A 26 -26.59 -19.06 39.50
CA ASP A 26 -25.76 -18.55 40.60
C ASP A 26 -25.23 -17.18 40.20
N ARG A 27 -25.59 -16.12 40.94
CA ARG A 27 -25.30 -14.71 40.59
C ARG A 27 -23.83 -14.54 40.20
N ARG A 28 -22.93 -15.31 40.82
CA ARG A 28 -21.50 -15.35 40.50
C ARG A 28 -21.18 -15.74 39.06
N ARG A 29 -21.93 -16.65 38.45
CA ARG A 29 -21.76 -17.07 37.04
C ARG A 29 -22.16 -15.95 36.07
N VAL A 30 -23.21 -15.20 36.38
CA VAL A 30 -23.67 -14.07 35.56
C VAL A 30 -22.66 -12.93 35.59
N PHE A 31 -22.11 -12.61 36.77
CA PHE A 31 -21.02 -11.63 36.90
C PHE A 31 -19.75 -12.08 36.16
N LYS A 32 -19.36 -13.36 36.26
CA LYS A 32 -18.22 -13.91 35.50
C LYS A 32 -18.40 -13.80 33.99
N ARG A 33 -19.58 -14.16 33.46
CA ARG A 33 -19.89 -14.03 32.03
C ARG A 33 -19.85 -12.57 31.56
N ARG A 34 -20.40 -11.65 32.36
CA ARG A 34 -20.37 -10.21 32.07
C ARG A 34 -18.95 -9.66 32.07
N PHE A 35 -18.12 -10.06 33.01
CA PHE A 35 -16.72 -9.64 33.08
C PHE A 35 -15.93 -10.15 31.86
N ILE A 36 -16.10 -11.42 31.50
CA ILE A 36 -15.48 -12.02 30.30
C ILE A 36 -15.91 -11.28 29.03
N THR A 37 -17.22 -11.01 28.89
CA THR A 37 -17.76 -10.31 27.72
C THR A 37 -17.21 -8.88 27.63
N ALA A 38 -17.17 -8.16 28.77
CA ALA A 38 -16.60 -6.83 28.83
C ALA A 38 -15.11 -6.82 28.43
N THR A 39 -14.32 -7.78 28.92
CA THR A 39 -12.91 -7.93 28.54
C THR A 39 -12.75 -8.17 27.04
N ILE A 40 -13.58 -9.04 26.44
CA ILE A 40 -13.54 -9.32 25.00
C ILE A 40 -13.87 -8.06 24.20
N ILE A 41 -14.90 -7.29 24.58
CA ILE A 41 -15.27 -6.05 23.90
C ILE A 41 -14.12 -5.03 23.96
N VAL A 42 -13.52 -4.85 25.14
CA VAL A 42 -12.36 -3.95 25.30
C VAL A 42 -11.20 -4.40 24.44
N LEU A 43 -10.94 -5.71 24.33
CA LEU A 43 -9.86 -6.23 23.50
C LEU A 43 -10.14 -6.01 22.00
N LEU A 44 -11.36 -6.32 21.55
CA LEU A 44 -11.77 -6.20 20.14
C LEU A 44 -11.83 -4.76 19.65
N ILE A 45 -12.15 -3.78 20.51
CA ILE A 45 -12.20 -2.36 20.13
C ILE A 45 -10.88 -1.66 20.43
N GLY A 46 -10.29 -1.95 21.60
CA GLY A 46 -9.09 -1.28 22.10
C GLY A 46 -7.85 -1.57 21.26
N ILE A 47 -7.67 -2.81 20.79
CA ILE A 47 -6.51 -3.16 19.95
C ILE A 47 -6.59 -2.43 18.59
N PRO A 48 -7.68 -2.53 17.81
CA PRO A 48 -7.79 -1.78 16.54
C PRO A 48 -7.73 -0.27 16.74
N ALA A 49 -8.41 0.28 17.76
CA ALA A 49 -8.39 1.73 18.02
C ALA A 49 -6.99 2.23 18.44
N GLY A 50 -6.27 1.47 19.27
CA GLY A 50 -4.90 1.76 19.65
C GLY A 50 -3.94 1.69 18.46
N TYR A 51 -4.10 0.67 17.60
CA TYR A 51 -3.35 0.57 16.36
C TYR A 51 -3.60 1.76 15.43
N LEU A 52 -4.86 2.18 15.26
CA LEU A 52 -5.22 3.34 14.46
C LEU A 52 -4.56 4.62 14.99
N LEU A 53 -4.52 4.83 16.30
CA LEU A 53 -3.88 5.98 16.94
C LEU A 53 -2.35 6.02 16.65
N ILE A 54 -1.67 4.89 16.71
CA ILE A 54 -0.23 4.77 16.40
C ILE A 54 0.01 4.97 14.89
N SER A 55 -0.83 4.37 14.04
CA SER A 55 -0.71 4.45 12.59
C SER A 55 -0.93 5.88 12.05
N ALA A 56 -1.80 6.67 12.68
CA ALA A 56 -2.01 8.07 12.35
C ALA A 56 -0.75 8.93 12.67
N GLY A 57 -0.02 8.59 13.74
CA GLY A 57 1.26 9.23 14.07
C GLY A 57 2.37 8.90 13.06
N GLN A 58 2.40 7.66 12.58
CA GLN A 58 3.33 7.23 11.53
C GLN A 58 2.98 7.83 10.15
N SER A 59 1.70 8.00 9.86
CA SER A 59 1.20 8.67 8.65
C SER A 59 1.60 10.15 8.58
N ARG A 60 1.57 10.88 9.71
CA ARG A 60 1.91 12.32 9.75
C ARG A 60 3.40 12.65 9.62
N ARG A 61 4.31 11.77 10.06
CA ARG A 61 5.76 11.99 9.86
C ARG A 61 6.23 11.50 8.49
N SER A 62 5.69 10.38 7.99
CA SER A 62 5.91 9.98 6.60
C SER A 62 5.33 11.00 5.61
N GLY A 63 4.25 11.71 5.99
CA GLY A 63 3.68 12.81 5.23
C GLY A 63 4.62 14.00 5.08
N LYS A 64 5.36 14.41 6.12
CA LYS A 64 6.27 15.57 6.04
C LYS A 64 7.48 15.34 5.15
N ASP A 65 8.08 14.14 5.22
CA ASP A 65 9.17 13.79 4.31
C ASP A 65 8.65 13.63 2.88
N LYS A 66 7.44 13.09 2.71
CA LYS A 66 6.76 13.00 1.40
C LYS A 66 6.22 14.32 0.86
N GLU A 67 5.89 15.28 1.71
CA GLU A 67 5.45 16.63 1.34
C GLU A 67 6.67 17.47 0.96
N ALA A 68 7.80 17.35 1.67
CA ALA A 68 9.07 17.92 1.26
C ALA A 68 9.58 17.28 -0.04
N GLU A 69 9.37 15.98 -0.20
CA GLU A 69 9.66 15.25 -1.44
C GLU A 69 8.71 15.68 -2.57
N ALA A 70 7.40 15.76 -2.35
CA ALA A 70 6.40 16.20 -3.34
C ALA A 70 6.49 17.70 -3.67
N ALA A 71 7.02 18.53 -2.77
CA ALA A 71 7.23 19.96 -2.97
C ALA A 71 8.51 20.29 -3.75
N ALA A 72 9.41 19.32 -3.94
CA ALA A 72 10.57 19.50 -4.80
C ALA A 72 10.12 19.58 -6.28
N LEU A 73 9.82 20.80 -6.71
CA LEU A 73 9.67 21.15 -8.12
C LEU A 73 11.06 21.02 -8.76
N GLY A 74 11.28 19.89 -9.45
CA GLY A 74 12.46 19.67 -10.29
C GLY A 74 13.54 18.74 -9.73
N LEU A 75 14.70 18.75 -10.38
CA LEU A 75 15.80 17.83 -10.12
C LEU A 75 16.35 17.99 -8.70
N ARG A 76 16.37 16.89 -7.94
CA ARG A 76 16.96 16.81 -6.60
C ARG A 76 18.41 16.40 -6.70
N GLU A 77 19.28 17.05 -5.94
CA GLU A 77 20.68 16.65 -5.84
C GLU A 77 20.84 15.28 -5.17
N GLY A 78 21.77 14.51 -5.71
CA GLY A 78 22.14 13.20 -5.20
C GLY A 78 21.81 12.06 -6.15
N TRP A 79 22.10 10.86 -5.69
CA TRP A 79 21.90 9.64 -6.46
C TRP A 79 20.49 9.09 -6.25
N PRO A 80 19.76 8.72 -7.32
CA PRO A 80 18.56 7.93 -7.17
C PRO A 80 18.89 6.59 -6.51
N SER A 81 17.95 6.08 -5.73
CA SER A 81 18.12 4.82 -4.99
C SER A 81 18.40 3.66 -5.95
N LYS A 82 19.05 2.60 -5.44
CA LYS A 82 19.30 1.37 -6.22
C LYS A 82 18.00 0.79 -6.80
N MET A 83 16.90 0.89 -6.06
CA MET A 83 15.58 0.43 -6.49
C MET A 83 15.06 1.28 -7.65
N GLN A 84 15.06 2.62 -7.53
CA GLN A 84 14.62 3.52 -8.60
C GLN A 84 15.41 3.30 -9.89
N ARG A 85 16.74 3.20 -9.80
CA ARG A 85 17.60 2.94 -10.96
C ARG A 85 17.30 1.60 -11.64
N ARG A 86 16.82 0.62 -10.89
CA ARG A 86 16.42 -0.69 -11.42
C ARG A 86 15.04 -0.66 -12.07
N ILE A 87 14.10 0.10 -11.50
CA ILE A 87 12.73 0.22 -12.05
C ILE A 87 12.74 1.04 -13.35
N PHE A 88 13.47 2.15 -13.36
CA PHE A 88 13.54 3.07 -14.50
C PHE A 88 14.68 2.76 -15.47
N GLU A 89 15.49 1.74 -15.18
CA GLU A 89 16.60 1.27 -16.03
C GLU A 89 17.55 2.39 -16.50
N ILE A 90 17.88 3.34 -15.63
CA ILE A 90 18.77 4.47 -15.98
C ILE A 90 20.23 4.10 -15.66
N PRO A 91 21.09 3.84 -16.67
CA PRO A 91 22.46 3.38 -16.45
C PRO A 91 23.42 4.54 -16.13
N ILE A 92 23.18 5.27 -15.04
CA ILE A 92 24.04 6.38 -14.61
C ILE A 92 25.48 5.86 -14.41
N PRO A 93 26.48 6.40 -15.13
CA PRO A 93 27.88 5.97 -15.01
C PRO A 93 28.42 6.15 -13.59
N GLY A 94 29.18 5.19 -13.06
CA GLY A 94 29.69 5.26 -11.68
C GLY A 94 30.62 6.44 -11.38
N ASN A 95 31.18 7.08 -12.41
CA ASN A 95 31.98 8.30 -12.34
C ASN A 95 31.13 9.57 -12.60
N GLY A 96 29.80 9.47 -12.55
CA GLY A 96 28.90 10.60 -12.68
C GLY A 96 29.09 11.61 -11.54
N ILE A 97 29.20 12.88 -11.88
CA ILE A 97 29.39 14.00 -10.96
C ILE A 97 28.19 14.94 -11.05
N GLY A 98 27.82 15.55 -9.92
CA GLY A 98 26.64 16.43 -9.86
C GLY A 98 25.37 15.71 -10.29
N VAL A 99 25.21 14.46 -9.84
CA VAL A 99 24.01 13.68 -10.16
C VAL A 99 22.81 14.34 -9.52
N GLN A 100 21.78 14.54 -10.33
CA GLN A 100 20.49 15.02 -9.88
C GLN A 100 19.40 14.16 -10.51
N TYR A 101 18.27 13.99 -9.84
CA TYR A 101 17.17 13.18 -10.35
C TYR A 101 15.80 13.75 -9.97
N TYR A 102 14.81 13.48 -10.80
CA TYR A 102 13.42 13.86 -10.56
C TYR A 102 12.53 12.69 -10.95
N GLU A 103 11.65 12.27 -10.04
CA GLU A 103 10.65 11.25 -10.30
C GLU A 103 9.27 11.91 -10.35
N THR A 104 8.51 11.61 -11.41
CA THR A 104 7.10 11.97 -11.51
C THR A 104 6.27 10.70 -11.66
N ASN A 105 5.23 10.59 -10.85
CA ASN A 105 4.35 9.44 -10.84
C ASN A 105 2.91 9.89 -11.00
N ASN A 106 2.22 9.34 -11.99
CA ASN A 106 0.78 9.41 -12.08
C ASN A 106 0.21 8.01 -12.38
N TRP A 107 -1.11 7.86 -12.21
CA TRP A 107 -1.81 6.60 -12.41
C TRP A 107 -1.63 5.98 -13.81
N LYS A 108 -1.27 6.79 -14.82
CA LYS A 108 -1.08 6.36 -16.21
C LYS A 108 0.36 5.99 -16.52
N ALA A 109 1.34 6.66 -15.91
CA ALA A 109 2.75 6.48 -16.17
C ALA A 109 3.62 7.03 -15.04
N SER A 110 4.69 6.29 -14.75
CA SER A 110 5.82 6.77 -13.95
C SER A 110 6.97 7.15 -14.86
N ARG A 111 7.64 8.27 -14.58
CA ARG A 111 8.84 8.73 -15.31
C ARG A 111 9.90 9.17 -14.34
N MET A 112 11.16 8.98 -14.72
CA MET A 112 12.31 9.49 -14.00
C MET A 112 13.25 10.22 -14.96
N TYR A 113 13.70 11.39 -14.53
CA TYR A 113 14.72 12.19 -15.20
C TYR A 113 15.98 12.16 -14.35
N ALA A 114 17.14 12.09 -15.02
CA ALA A 114 18.43 12.14 -14.35
C ALA A 114 19.36 13.07 -15.12
N LYS A 115 20.09 13.92 -14.40
CA LYS A 115 21.11 14.82 -14.92
C LYS A 115 22.41 14.48 -14.23
N PHE A 116 23.48 14.36 -15.01
CA PHE A 116 24.81 14.09 -14.48
C PHE A 116 25.85 14.57 -15.48
N ARG A 117 27.05 14.88 -14.97
CA ARG A 117 28.23 15.11 -15.79
C ARG A 117 29.11 13.88 -15.75
N THR A 118 29.73 13.52 -16.86
CA THR A 118 30.62 12.37 -16.93
C THR A 118 31.74 12.62 -17.93
N THR A 119 32.72 11.71 -17.96
CA THR A 119 33.80 11.71 -18.95
C THR A 119 33.30 11.19 -20.29
N SER A 120 34.09 11.37 -21.35
CA SER A 120 33.87 10.73 -22.65
C SER A 120 33.54 9.23 -22.53
N ALA A 121 34.40 8.46 -21.86
CA ALA A 121 34.17 7.02 -21.69
C ALA A 121 32.89 6.71 -20.89
N GLY A 122 32.51 7.57 -19.94
CA GLY A 122 31.26 7.42 -19.20
C GLY A 122 30.03 7.68 -20.07
N LEU A 123 30.08 8.66 -20.97
CA LEU A 123 29.03 8.91 -21.95
C LEU A 123 28.86 7.70 -22.88
N ASP A 124 29.96 7.12 -23.38
CA ASP A 124 29.91 5.91 -24.22
C ASP A 124 29.25 4.73 -23.50
N ARG A 125 29.61 4.52 -22.24
CA ARG A 125 29.00 3.48 -21.41
C ARG A 125 27.51 3.73 -21.17
N PHE A 126 27.10 4.99 -20.93
CA PHE A 126 25.69 5.34 -20.76
C PHE A 126 24.89 5.06 -22.04
N LEU A 127 25.37 5.55 -23.18
CA LEU A 127 24.68 5.38 -24.47
C LEU A 127 24.58 3.90 -24.84
N SER A 128 25.67 3.14 -24.67
CA SER A 128 25.65 1.70 -24.89
C SER A 128 24.67 0.99 -23.95
N GLY A 129 24.59 1.42 -22.69
CA GLY A 129 23.65 0.88 -21.70
C GLY A 129 22.18 1.10 -22.05
N VAL A 130 21.85 2.17 -22.79
CA VAL A 130 20.50 2.44 -23.31
C VAL A 130 20.32 1.96 -24.77
N GLY A 131 21.27 1.21 -25.32
CA GLY A 131 21.17 0.61 -26.66
C GLY A 131 21.48 1.56 -27.82
N THR A 132 22.21 2.65 -27.58
CA THR A 132 22.60 3.63 -28.61
C THR A 132 24.10 3.96 -28.57
N GLY A 133 24.54 4.93 -29.38
CA GLY A 133 25.92 5.42 -29.41
C GLY A 133 25.98 6.89 -29.81
N ARG A 134 27.18 7.49 -29.71
CA ARG A 134 27.36 8.92 -30.01
C ARG A 134 27.00 9.31 -31.44
N ALA A 135 27.12 8.40 -32.39
CA ALA A 135 26.78 8.65 -33.79
C ALA A 135 25.27 8.93 -34.01
N ALA A 136 24.42 8.54 -33.06
CA ALA A 136 22.98 8.83 -33.09
C ALA A 136 22.63 10.17 -32.41
N LEU A 137 23.61 10.90 -31.88
CA LEU A 137 23.36 12.20 -31.25
C LEU A 137 23.41 13.30 -32.31
N GLU A 138 22.37 14.14 -32.30
CA GLU A 138 22.28 15.32 -33.14
C GLU A 138 22.47 16.59 -32.30
N PRO A 139 23.30 17.55 -32.74
CA PRO A 139 23.48 18.80 -32.02
C PRO A 139 22.16 19.55 -31.82
N GLY A 140 21.83 19.86 -30.57
CA GLY A 140 20.62 20.61 -30.20
C GLY A 140 19.33 19.79 -30.20
N ALA A 141 19.36 18.51 -30.60
CA ALA A 141 18.20 17.64 -30.50
C ALA A 141 17.91 17.29 -29.04
N VAL A 142 16.70 17.62 -28.59
CA VAL A 142 16.22 17.30 -27.24
C VAL A 142 14.94 16.48 -27.37
N ASN A 143 15.01 15.21 -26.96
CA ASN A 143 13.88 14.28 -27.03
C ASN A 143 12.98 14.33 -25.76
N ILE A 144 13.16 15.37 -24.94
CA ILE A 144 12.37 15.62 -23.72
C ILE A 144 11.30 16.65 -24.06
N SER A 145 10.06 16.42 -23.62
CA SER A 145 8.96 17.32 -23.92
C SER A 145 9.17 18.70 -23.28
N PRO A 146 8.69 19.81 -23.89
CA PRO A 146 8.86 21.15 -23.32
C PRO A 146 8.34 21.29 -21.89
N ARG A 147 7.24 20.61 -21.57
CA ARG A 147 6.67 20.57 -20.22
C ARG A 147 7.62 19.92 -19.21
N ASP A 148 8.29 18.83 -19.61
CA ASP A 148 9.19 18.13 -18.71
C ASP A 148 10.51 18.89 -18.54
N ILE A 149 10.95 19.62 -19.57
CA ILE A 149 12.09 20.55 -19.49
C ILE A 149 11.79 21.65 -18.47
N ASP A 150 10.61 22.28 -18.53
CA ASP A 150 10.20 23.33 -17.59
C ASP A 150 10.27 22.88 -16.13
N ILE A 151 9.91 21.61 -15.88
CA ILE A 151 9.98 21.02 -14.54
C ILE A 151 11.41 20.66 -14.16
N THR A 152 12.25 20.22 -15.10
CA THR A 152 13.57 19.64 -14.80
C THR A 152 14.75 20.59 -14.91
N GLY A 153 14.63 21.74 -15.59
CA GLY A 153 15.70 22.75 -15.71
C GLY A 153 16.73 22.44 -16.78
#